data_AF-A0A6V7XYR5-F1
#
_entry.id   AF-A0A6V7XYR5-F1
#
_cell.length_a   1.000
_cell.length_b   1.000
_cell.length_c   1.000
_cell.angle_alpha   90.00
_cell.angle_beta   90.00
_cell.angle_gamma   90.00
#
_symmetry.space_group_name_H-M   'P 1'
#
loop_
_entity.id
_entity.type
_entity.pdbx_description
1 polymer ?
#
loop_
_entity_poly.entity_id
_entity_poly.type
_entity_poly.pdbx_seq_one_letter_code
_entity_poly.pdbx_strand_id
1 'polypeptide(L)'
;MHCLGFERTENGSCYNCKENFWGINCDRPKCKHGGKENNYTQKCQCISPHSGVHCEVLRVEDVYYHYNTRAYIIGPIGVLLIIPMVICFIVCERNARKRQINRIQKTWANELENKEEMKERRNSLLS
;
A
#
# COMPACT_ATOMS: atom_id res chain seq x y z
N MET A 1 22.69 30.00 21.10
CA MET A 1 22.26 31.34 21.56
C MET A 1 22.06 32.22 20.33
N HIS A 2 20.81 32.38 19.89
CA HIS A 2 20.44 33.12 18.69
C HIS A 2 19.73 34.43 19.04
N CYS A 3 20.45 35.32 19.71
CA CYS A 3 19.92 36.61 20.14
C CYS A 3 20.02 37.61 19.00
N LEU A 4 19.02 38.50 18.87
CA LEU A 4 18.91 39.43 17.75
C LEU A 4 20.00 40.51 17.80
N GLY A 5 20.39 40.93 19.00
CA GLY A 5 21.48 41.87 19.26
C GLY A 5 22.32 41.46 20.47
N PHE A 6 23.19 42.36 20.91
CA PHE A 6 24.06 42.15 22.09
C PHE A 6 23.38 42.53 23.42
N GLU A 7 22.26 43.27 23.36
CA GLU A 7 21.51 43.73 24.53
C GLU A 7 20.94 42.55 25.33
N ARG A 8 21.12 42.62 26.66
CA ARG A 8 20.65 41.62 27.62
C ARG A 8 19.73 42.28 28.63
N THR A 9 18.71 41.53 29.07
CA THR A 9 17.93 41.87 30.27
C THR A 9 18.80 41.79 31.53
N GLU A 10 18.37 42.40 32.63
CA GLU A 10 19.11 42.41 33.92
C GLU A 10 19.49 41.00 34.43
N ASN A 11 18.72 39.97 34.06
CA ASN A 11 18.99 38.57 34.39
C ASN A 11 20.01 37.87 33.46
N GLY A 12 20.65 38.60 32.54
CA GLY A 12 21.61 38.06 31.56
C GLY A 12 20.99 37.34 30.34
N SER A 13 19.67 37.16 30.34
CA SER A 13 18.91 36.61 29.21
C SER A 13 18.84 37.57 28.03
N CYS A 14 18.51 37.03 26.86
CA CYS A 14 18.46 37.83 25.64
C CYS A 14 17.21 38.70 25.60
N TYR A 15 17.38 39.99 25.29
CA TYR A 15 16.26 40.93 25.20
C TYR A 15 15.29 40.55 24.08
N ASN A 16 15.82 40.17 22.91
CA ASN A 16 15.04 39.66 21.78
C ASN A 16 15.76 38.50 21.07
N CYS A 17 14.97 37.56 20.55
CA CYS A 17 15.45 36.42 19.77
C CYS A 17 15.44 36.70 18.27
N LYS A 18 16.38 36.07 17.54
CA LYS A 18 16.31 36.00 16.08
C LYS A 18 15.03 35.26 15.66
N GLU A 19 14.57 35.58 14.45
CA GLU A 19 13.38 34.93 13.88
C GLU A 19 13.51 33.40 13.92
N ASN A 20 12.39 32.73 14.20
CA ASN A 20 12.29 31.28 14.36
C ASN A 20 13.06 30.67 15.55
N PHE A 21 13.55 31.47 16.51
CA PHE A 21 14.06 31.00 17.80
C PHE A 21 13.24 31.55 18.97
N TRP A 22 13.29 30.85 20.11
CA TRP A 22 12.59 31.23 21.34
C TRP A 22 13.31 30.68 22.58
N GLY A 23 12.78 31.01 23.75
CA GLY A 23 13.37 30.68 25.04
C GLY A 23 14.20 31.81 25.63
N ILE A 24 14.54 31.69 26.91
CA ILE A 24 15.24 32.71 27.71
C ILE A 24 16.58 33.11 27.06
N ASN A 25 17.25 32.13 26.44
CA ASN A 25 18.55 32.32 25.78
C ASN A 25 18.49 32.19 24.25
N CYS A 26 17.27 32.21 23.68
CA CYS A 26 17.03 32.05 22.24
C CYS A 26 17.77 30.83 21.67
N ASP A 27 17.72 29.72 22.41
CA ASP A 27 18.38 28.46 22.14
C ASP A 27 17.43 27.43 21.54
N ARG A 28 16.11 27.64 21.69
CA ARG A 28 15.10 26.70 21.19
C ARG A 28 14.63 27.10 19.80
N PRO A 29 14.71 26.22 18.79
CA PRO A 29 14.15 26.49 17.48
C PRO A 29 12.62 26.36 17.51
N LYS A 30 11.92 27.27 16.83
CA LYS A 30 10.48 27.14 16.56
C LYS A 30 10.30 26.17 15.40
N CYS A 31 9.71 25.02 15.66
CA CYS A 31 9.45 23.99 14.65
C CYS A 31 8.16 24.30 13.88
N LYS A 32 8.19 24.17 12.55
CA LYS A 32 7.06 24.39 11.64
C LYS A 32 6.47 23.05 11.18
N HIS A 33 5.32 23.11 10.50
CA HIS A 33 4.66 21.95 9.86
C HIS A 33 4.46 20.73 10.79
N GLY A 34 4.12 20.99 12.06
CA GLY A 34 3.89 19.94 13.06
C GLY A 34 5.16 19.26 13.61
N GLY A 35 6.36 19.76 13.27
CA GLY A 35 7.60 19.32 13.88
C GLY A 35 7.61 19.54 15.39
N LYS A 36 8.22 18.62 16.13
CA LYS A 36 8.30 18.69 17.60
C LYS A 36 9.71 19.04 18.04
N GLU A 37 9.83 19.88 19.06
CA GLU A 37 11.14 20.15 19.65
C GLU A 37 11.62 18.92 20.42
N ASN A 38 12.87 18.53 20.20
CA ASN A 38 13.53 17.50 20.99
C ASN A 38 14.21 18.15 22.21
N ASN A 39 13.69 17.83 23.40
CA ASN A 39 14.17 18.38 24.68
C ASN A 39 15.66 18.13 24.96
N TYR A 40 16.26 17.07 24.38
CA TYR A 40 17.65 16.71 24.64
C TYR A 40 18.64 17.36 23.68
N THR A 41 18.23 17.57 22.42
CA THR A 41 19.13 18.05 21.38
C THR A 41 18.87 19.49 20.97
N GLN A 42 17.82 20.13 21.53
CA GLN A 42 17.39 21.49 21.18
C GLN A 42 17.23 21.67 19.66
N LYS A 43 16.76 20.61 18.98
CA LYS A 43 16.55 20.55 17.53
C LYS A 43 15.11 20.17 17.23
N CYS A 44 14.62 20.60 16.07
CA CYS A 44 13.33 20.15 15.59
C CYS A 44 13.40 18.73 15.04
N GLN A 45 12.51 17.88 15.53
CA GLN A 45 12.20 16.58 14.95
C GLN A 45 11.07 16.78 13.94
N CYS A 46 11.44 16.79 12.66
CA CYS A 46 10.53 17.03 11.56
C CYS A 46 9.72 15.77 11.20
N ILE A 47 8.49 15.99 10.76
CA ILE A 47 7.64 14.93 10.22
C ILE A 47 7.89 14.86 8.72
N SER A 48 8.25 13.67 8.23
CA SER A 48 8.42 13.42 6.80
C SER A 48 7.14 13.78 6.03
N PRO A 49 7.21 14.52 4.91
CA PRO A 49 8.38 14.81 4.08
C PRO A 49 9.12 16.14 4.37
N HIS A 50 8.83 16.82 5.48
CA HIS A 50 9.47 18.10 5.81
C HIS A 50 10.86 17.90 6.43
N SER A 51 11.76 18.83 6.09
CA SER A 51 13.18 18.84 6.46
C SER A 51 13.64 20.27 6.80
N GLY A 52 14.89 20.43 7.24
CA GLY A 52 15.46 21.73 7.62
C GLY A 52 15.59 21.91 9.14
N VAL A 53 16.20 23.03 9.56
CA VAL A 53 16.46 23.32 10.97
C VAL A 53 15.16 23.58 11.74
N HIS A 54 14.15 24.11 11.06
CA HIS A 54 12.83 24.44 11.57
C HIS A 54 11.71 23.65 10.89
N CYS A 55 12.02 22.58 10.14
CA CYS A 55 11.06 21.79 9.36
C CYS A 55 10.30 22.57 8.28
N GLU A 56 10.96 23.58 7.70
CA GLU A 56 10.42 24.51 6.73
C GLU A 56 10.65 24.07 5.29
N VAL A 57 11.66 23.23 5.05
CA VAL A 57 12.08 22.82 3.71
C VAL A 57 11.26 21.61 3.27
N LEU A 58 10.67 21.69 2.09
CA LEU A 58 10.05 20.57 1.42
C LEU A 58 10.86 20.23 0.18
N ARG A 59 11.74 19.24 0.28
CA ARG A 59 12.57 18.82 -0.86
C ARG A 59 11.83 17.78 -1.68
N VAL A 60 11.95 17.90 -2.99
CA VAL A 60 11.32 16.99 -3.96
C VAL A 60 11.79 15.54 -3.73
N GLU A 61 13.07 15.35 -3.42
CA GLU A 61 13.64 14.03 -3.07
C GLU A 61 12.97 13.40 -1.84
N ASP A 62 12.76 14.18 -0.77
CA ASP A 62 12.14 13.71 0.48
C ASP A 62 10.66 13.36 0.25
N VAL A 63 9.97 14.11 -0.61
CA VAL A 63 8.59 13.85 -1.03
C VAL A 63 8.51 12.54 -1.81
N TYR A 64 9.34 12.37 -2.83
CA TYR A 64 9.36 11.13 -3.60
C TYR A 64 9.70 9.92 -2.75
N TYR A 65 10.69 10.05 -1.86
CA TYR A 65 11.04 9.00 -0.93
C TYR A 65 9.86 8.64 -0.01
N HIS A 66 9.17 9.64 0.54
CA HIS A 66 8.01 9.43 1.42
C HIS A 66 6.88 8.65 0.72
N TYR A 67 6.49 9.09 -0.47
CA TYR A 67 5.40 8.45 -1.21
C TYR A 67 5.79 7.10 -1.80
N ASN A 68 7.02 6.94 -2.29
CA ASN A 68 7.51 5.65 -2.80
C ASN A 68 7.58 4.61 -1.68
N THR A 69 8.03 4.99 -0.48
CA THR A 69 8.06 4.08 0.67
C THR A 69 6.65 3.63 1.04
N ARG A 70 5.68 4.55 1.06
CA ARG A 70 4.27 4.21 1.30
C ARG A 70 3.68 3.33 0.20
N ALA A 71 3.96 3.64 -1.05
CA ALA A 71 3.54 2.84 -2.19
C ALA A 71 4.15 1.42 -2.16
N TYR A 72 5.40 1.28 -1.71
CA TYR A 72 6.03 -0.02 -1.52
C TYR A 72 5.37 -0.85 -0.41
N ILE A 73 4.93 -0.21 0.68
CA ILE A 73 4.18 -0.88 1.76
C ILE A 73 2.78 -1.30 1.30
N ILE A 74 2.11 -0.47 0.51
CA ILE A 74 0.72 -0.70 0.05
C ILE A 74 0.67 -1.61 -1.19
N GLY A 75 1.69 -1.60 -2.04
CA GLY A 75 1.77 -2.38 -3.28
C GLY A 75 1.48 -3.88 -3.11
N PRO A 76 2.05 -4.57 -2.10
CA PRO A 76 1.77 -5.97 -1.81
C PRO A 76 0.29 -6.27 -1.53
N ILE A 77 -0.47 -5.31 -1.01
CA ILE A 77 -1.90 -5.47 -0.71
C ILE A 77 -2.70 -5.66 -1.99
N GLY A 78 -2.38 -4.89 -3.04
CA GLY A 78 -3.01 -5.05 -4.36
C GLY A 78 -2.75 -6.45 -4.95
N VAL A 79 -1.51 -6.93 -4.81
CA VAL A 79 -1.10 -8.26 -5.31
C VAL A 79 -1.81 -9.38 -4.54
N LEU A 80 -1.91 -9.26 -3.21
CA LEU A 80 -2.63 -10.21 -2.35
C LEU A 80 -4.12 -10.34 -2.68
N LEU A 81 -4.74 -9.30 -3.24
CA LEU A 81 -6.15 -9.34 -3.66
C LEU A 81 -6.33 -9.91 -5.08
N ILE A 82 -5.41 -9.61 -6.00
CA ILE A 82 -5.51 -10.03 -7.40
C ILE A 82 -5.20 -11.52 -7.57
N ILE A 83 -4.18 -12.05 -6.87
CA ILE A 83 -3.76 -13.44 -7.01
C ILE A 83 -4.90 -14.44 -6.69
N PRO A 84 -5.63 -14.31 -5.55
CA PRO A 84 -6.76 -15.20 -5.25
C PRO A 84 -7.87 -15.14 -6.30
N MET A 85 -8.17 -13.95 -6.84
CA MET A 85 -9.17 -13.79 -7.90
C MET A 85 -8.77 -14.58 -9.16
N VAL A 86 -7.50 -14.49 -9.57
CA VAL A 86 -6.98 -15.23 -10.72
C VAL A 86 -7.03 -16.75 -10.48
N ILE A 87 -6.64 -17.20 -9.29
CA ILE A 87 -6.70 -18.62 -8.93
C ILE A 87 -8.16 -19.13 -8.98
N CYS A 88 -9.09 -18.39 -8.37
CA CYS A 88 -10.52 -18.72 -8.40
C CYS A 88 -11.05 -18.78 -9.84
N PHE A 89 -10.66 -17.82 -10.69
CA PHE A 89 -11.05 -17.82 -12.10
C PHE A 89 -10.59 -19.09 -12.82
N ILE A 90 -9.31 -19.46 -12.70
CA ILE A 90 -8.74 -20.66 -13.33
C ILE A 90 -9.43 -21.94 -12.81
N VAL A 91 -9.68 -22.04 -11.50
CA VAL A 91 -10.36 -23.21 -10.91
C VAL A 91 -11.79 -23.32 -11.41
N CYS A 92 -12.52 -22.20 -11.48
CA CYS A 92 -13.88 -22.15 -12.01
C CYS A 92 -13.91 -22.60 -13.47
N GLU A 93 -12.98 -22.12 -14.30
CA GLU A 93 -12.90 -22.50 -15.71
C GLU A 93 -12.60 -23.99 -15.88
N ARG A 94 -11.64 -24.54 -15.13
CA ARG A 94 -11.33 -25.97 -15.14
C ARG A 94 -12.54 -26.83 -14.76
N ASN A 95 -13.27 -26.43 -13.73
CA ASN A 95 -14.46 -27.15 -13.28
C ASN A 95 -15.62 -27.02 -14.28
N ALA A 96 -15.74 -25.90 -14.98
CA ALA A 96 -16.72 -25.73 -16.05
C ALA A 96 -16.41 -26.64 -17.26
N ARG A 97 -15.15 -26.66 -17.71
CA ARG A 97 -14.69 -27.55 -18.80
C ARG A 97 -14.88 -29.02 -18.44
N LYS A 98 -14.53 -29.45 -17.23
CA LYS A 98 -14.73 -30.83 -16.77
C LYS A 98 -16.21 -31.24 -16.82
N ARG A 99 -17.12 -30.33 -16.42
CA ARG A 99 -18.57 -30.57 -16.50
C ARG A 99 -19.06 -30.67 -17.95
N GLN A 100 -18.53 -29.86 -18.87
CA GLN A 100 -18.86 -29.98 -20.30
C GLN A 100 -18.43 -31.31 -20.88
N ILE A 101 -17.18 -31.74 -20.63
CA ILE A 101 -16.65 -33.02 -21.11
C ILE A 101 -17.50 -34.18 -20.58
N ASN A 102 -17.85 -34.19 -19.28
CA ASN A 102 -18.71 -35.23 -18.71
C ASN A 102 -20.11 -35.28 -19.35
N ARG A 103 -20.70 -34.14 -19.73
CA ARG A 103 -22.00 -34.11 -20.43
C ARG A 103 -21.88 -34.74 -21.82
N ILE A 104 -20.83 -34.38 -22.56
CA ILE A 104 -20.56 -34.92 -23.89
C ILE A 104 -20.33 -36.43 -23.80
N GLN A 105 -19.48 -36.91 -22.88
CA GLN A 105 -19.23 -38.33 -22.70
C GLN A 105 -20.51 -39.12 -22.40
N LYS A 106 -21.38 -38.61 -21.52
CA LYS A 106 -22.67 -39.25 -21.23
C LYS A 106 -23.57 -39.30 -22.46
N THR A 107 -23.65 -38.22 -23.24
CA THR A 107 -24.46 -38.21 -24.46
C THR A 107 -23.97 -39.23 -25.49
N TRP A 108 -22.65 -39.40 -25.64
CA TRP A 108 -22.07 -40.35 -26.57
C TRP A 108 -22.25 -41.81 -26.11
N ALA A 109 -22.10 -42.06 -24.80
CA ALA A 109 -22.35 -43.38 -24.21
C ALA A 109 -23.81 -43.81 -24.39
N ASN A 110 -24.76 -42.93 -24.08
CA ASN A 110 -26.19 -43.20 -24.27
C ASN A 110 -26.55 -43.43 -25.74
N GLU A 111 -25.92 -42.71 -26.67
CA GLU A 111 -26.16 -42.89 -28.11
C GLU A 111 -25.64 -44.24 -28.61
N LEU A 112 -24.50 -44.71 -28.08
CA LEU A 112 -23.98 -46.05 -28.36
C LEU A 112 -24.92 -47.14 -27.83
N GLU A 113 -25.37 -47.02 -26.58
CA GLU A 113 -26.30 -47.96 -25.95
C GLU A 113 -27.63 -48.05 -26.73
N ASN A 114 -28.21 -46.91 -27.11
CA ASN A 114 -29.42 -46.88 -27.94
C ASN A 114 -29.22 -47.55 -29.32
N LYS A 115 -28.05 -47.41 -29.93
CA LYS A 115 -27.73 -48.07 -31.21
C LYS A 115 -27.61 -49.59 -31.05
N GLU A 116 -27.05 -50.06 -29.94
CA GLU A 116 -26.96 -51.49 -29.62
C GLU A 116 -28.35 -52.10 -29.39
N GLU A 117 -29.21 -51.47 -28.59
CA GLU A 117 -30.59 -51.93 -28.36
C GLU A 117 -31.41 -52.00 -29.66
N MET A 118 -31.26 -51.01 -30.54
CA MET A 118 -31.92 -50.98 -31.85
C MET A 118 -31.46 -52.15 -32.75
N LYS A 119 -30.17 -52.49 -32.68
CA LYS A 119 -29.60 -53.62 -33.43
C LYS A 119 -30.13 -54.95 -32.91
N GLU A 120 -30.23 -55.12 -31.60
CA GLU A 120 -30.82 -56.31 -30.96
C GLU A 120 -32.29 -56.49 -31.34
N ARG A 121 -33.10 -55.42 -31.23
CA ARG A 121 -34.52 -55.44 -31.65
C ARG A 121 -34.70 -55.78 -33.13
N ARG A 122 -33.82 -55.29 -34.00
CA ARG A 122 -33.89 -55.61 -35.43
C ARG A 122 -33.59 -57.09 -35.68
N ASN A 123 -32.62 -57.66 -34.97
CA ASN A 123 -32.26 -59.08 -35.12
C ASN A 123 -33.37 -60.01 -34.62
N SER A 124 -34.06 -59.67 -33.52
CA SER A 124 -35.18 -60.49 -33.00
C SER A 124 -36.44 -60.47 -33.88
N LEU A 125 -36.63 -59.43 -34.69
CA LEU A 125 -37.72 -59.36 -35.67
C LEU A 125 -37.43 -60.14 -36.96
N LEU A 126 -36.17 -60.53 -37.19
CA LEU A 126 -35.71 -61.27 -38.37
C LEU A 126 -35.56 -62.78 -38.12
N SER A 127 -35.72 -63.25 -36.88
CA SER A 127 -35.77 -64.67 -36.49
C SER A 127 -37.20 -65.17 -36.35
#